data_AF-A0A1D2TUZ5-F1
#
_entry.id   AF-A0A1D2TUZ5-F1
#
_cell.length_a   1.000
_cell.length_b   1.000
_cell.length_c   1.000
_cell.angle_alpha   90.00
_cell.angle_beta   90.00
_cell.angle_gamma   90.00
#
_symmetry.space_group_name_H-M   'P 1'
#
loop_
_entity.id
_entity.type
_entity.pdbx_description
1 polymer ?
#
loop_
_entity_poly.entity_id
_entity_poly.type
_entity_poly.pdbx_seq_one_letter_code
_entity_poly.pdbx_strand_id
1 'polypeptide(L)' 'MPLYTFYPTRPDGLAPSFEATDCASDAIAVTRAIEVLVEHPGASHVVVWQGQRCVMTFPRGGPPQRRPRRSH' A
#
# COMPACT_ATOMS: atom_id res chain seq x y z
N MET A 1 2.20 10.21 -15.17
CA MET A 1 1.32 9.73 -14.09
C MET A 1 2.15 9.64 -12.82
N PRO A 2 1.60 9.86 -11.62
CA PRO A 2 2.38 9.72 -10.40
C PRO A 2 2.80 8.27 -10.15
N LEU A 3 4.04 8.08 -9.71
CA LEU A 3 4.58 6.79 -9.29
C LEU A 3 4.10 6.46 -7.88
N TYR A 4 3.56 5.26 -7.70
CA TYR A 4 3.18 4.71 -6.40
C TYR A 4 4.06 3.52 -6.05
N THR A 5 4.39 3.40 -4.77
CA THR A 5 5.09 2.25 -4.22
C THR A 5 4.20 1.48 -3.25
N PHE A 6 4.20 0.16 -3.38
CA PHE A 6 3.38 -0.78 -2.65
C PHE A 6 4.28 -1.67 -1.82
N TYR A 7 4.09 -1.66 -0.50
CA TYR A 7 4.88 -2.44 0.44
C TYR A 7 4.01 -3.56 1.04
N PRO A 8 3.99 -4.77 0.45
CA PRO A 8 3.37 -5.94 1.07
C PRO A 8 4.10 -6.28 2.37
N THR A 9 3.43 -6.00 3.49
CA THR A 9 4.01 -6.08 4.83
C THR A 9 3.46 -7.30 5.56
N ARG A 10 4.38 -8.15 6.03
CA ARG A 10 4.08 -9.34 6.83
C ARG A 10 3.60 -8.98 8.24
N PRO A 11 2.99 -9.92 8.99
CA PRO A 11 2.55 -9.67 10.36
C PRO A 11 3.67 -9.24 11.33
N ASP A 12 4.92 -9.61 11.04
CA ASP A 12 6.13 -9.20 11.77
C ASP A 12 6.54 -7.74 11.50
N GLY A 13 5.81 -7.04 10.61
CA GLY A 13 6.10 -5.66 10.22
C GLY A 13 7.15 -5.51 9.13
N LEU A 14 7.70 -6.61 8.60
CA LEU A 14 8.69 -6.57 7.53
C LEU A 14 8.03 -6.56 6.15
N ALA A 15 8.50 -5.68 5.28
CA ALA A 15 8.16 -5.67 3.85
C ALA A 15 9.38 -6.19 3.06
N PRO A 16 9.45 -7.51 2.78
CA PRO A 16 10.63 -8.10 2.12
C PRO A 16 10.78 -7.66 0.65
N SER A 17 9.73 -7.10 0.06
CA SER A 17 9.69 -6.60 -1.30
C SER A 17 8.83 -5.34 -1.37
N PHE A 18 8.99 -4.59 -2.45
CA PHE A 18 8.07 -3.53 -2.83
C PHE A 18 7.84 -3.57 -4.34
N GLU A 19 6.68 -3.09 -4.76
CA GLU A 19 6.33 -2.90 -6.16
C GLU A 19 6.18 -1.40 -6.43
N ALA A 20 6.58 -0.96 -7.62
CA ALA A 20 6.41 0.42 -8.06
C ALA A 20 5.60 0.46 -9.35
N THR A 21 4.54 1.27 -9.39
CA THR A 21 3.64 1.34 -10.55
C THR A 21 3.12 2.76 -10.73
N ASP A 22 3.07 3.22 -11.99
CA ASP A 22 2.41 4.46 -12.35
C ASP A 22 0.89 4.30 -12.25
N CYS A 23 0.24 5.12 -11.44
CA CYS A 23 -1.23 5.12 -11.33
C CYS A 23 -1.78 6.51 -11.67
N ALA A 24 -2.93 6.55 -12.35
CA ALA A 24 -3.58 7.81 -12.71
C ALA A 24 -4.08 8.59 -11.48
N SER A 25 -4.43 7.89 -10.41
CA SER A 25 -5.03 8.46 -9.20
C SER A 25 -4.83 7.57 -7.98
N ASP A 26 -5.04 8.13 -6.79
CA ASP A 26 -5.08 7.39 -5.53
C ASP A 26 -6.05 6.19 -5.61
N ALA A 27 -7.21 6.36 -6.27
CA ALA A 27 -8.23 5.31 -6.39
C ALA A 27 -7.73 4.09 -7.19
N ILE A 28 -6.99 4.32 -8.28
CA ILE A 28 -6.36 3.24 -9.04
C ILE A 28 -5.27 2.55 -8.21
N ALA A 29 -4.50 3.33 -7.45
CA ALA A 29 -3.52 2.75 -6.54
C ALA A 29 -4.18 1.89 -5.45
N VAL A 30 -5.37 2.26 -4.95
CA VAL A 30 -6.12 1.39 -4.02
C VAL A 30 -6.45 0.05 -4.66
N THR A 31 -6.95 0.05 -5.90
CA THR A 31 -7.26 -1.20 -6.63
C THR A 31 -6.00 -2.05 -6.80
N ARG A 32 -4.87 -1.44 -7.21
CA ARG A 32 -3.60 -2.18 -7.33
C ARG A 32 -3.11 -2.73 -5.99
N ALA A 33 -3.33 -2.03 -4.88
CA ALA A 33 -2.95 -2.52 -3.55
C ALA A 33 -3.71 -3.80 -3.15
N ILE A 34 -4.97 -3.96 -3.61
CA ILE A 34 -5.75 -5.18 -3.40
C ILE A 34 -5.13 -6.33 -4.20
N GLU A 35 -4.76 -6.08 -5.45
CA GLU A 35 -4.11 -7.07 -6.32
C GLU A 35 -2.76 -7.51 -5.73
N VAL A 36 -1.90 -6.55 -5.34
CA VAL A 36 -0.64 -6.81 -4.65
C VAL A 36 -0.89 -7.65 -3.40
N LEU A 37 -1.91 -7.33 -2.61
CA LEU A 37 -2.23 -8.14 -1.44
C LEU A 37 -2.58 -9.59 -1.84
N VAL A 38 -3.36 -9.80 -2.89
CA VAL A 38 -3.68 -11.15 -3.40
C VAL A 38 -2.43 -11.89 -3.90
N GLU A 39 -1.55 -11.21 -4.62
CA GLU A 39 -0.27 -11.73 -5.14
C GLU A 39 0.71 -12.12 -4.01
N HIS A 40 0.60 -11.47 -2.84
CA HIS A 40 1.44 -11.72 -1.66
C HIS A 40 0.63 -12.33 -0.50
N PRO A 41 0.34 -13.65 -0.50
CA PRO A 41 -0.48 -14.32 0.51
C PRO A 41 0.08 -14.22 1.94
N GLY A 42 1.40 -14.10 2.09
CA GLY A 42 2.05 -13.91 3.39
C GLY A 42 1.97 -12.48 3.96
N ALA A 43 1.48 -11.51 3.18
CA ALA A 43 1.31 -10.14 3.62
C ALA A 43 0.02 -10.00 4.44
N SER A 44 0.15 -9.34 5.60
CA SER A 44 -0.97 -8.96 6.47
C SER A 44 -1.63 -7.66 6.01
N HIS A 45 -0.89 -6.79 5.36
CA HIS A 45 -1.37 -5.53 4.81
C HIS A 45 -0.45 -5.01 3.72
N VAL A 46 -0.92 -4.09 2.88
CA VAL A 46 -0.11 -3.35 1.91
C VAL A 46 -0.08 -1.89 2.32
N VAL A 47 1.10 -1.27 2.40
CA VAL A 47 1.23 0.18 2.57
C VAL A 47 1.49 0.83 1.21
N VAL A 48 0.68 1.82 0.85
CA VAL A 48 0.75 2.52 -0.43
C VAL A 48 1.32 3.92 -0.21
N TRP A 49 2.37 4.25 -0.96
CA TRP A 49 3.03 5.54 -0.94
C TRP A 49 3.04 6.17 -2.33
N GLN A 50 3.04 7.50 -2.35
CA GLN A 50 3.26 8.32 -3.53
C GLN A 50 4.40 9.29 -3.21
N GLY A 51 5.64 8.92 -3.55
CA GLY A 51 6.83 9.62 -3.05
C GLY A 51 6.85 9.63 -1.51
N GLN A 52 6.84 10.82 -0.90
CA GLN A 52 6.84 11.02 0.56
C GLN A 52 5.44 10.95 1.20
N ARG A 53 4.38 10.79 0.40
CA ARG A 53 3.00 10.79 0.87
C ARG A 53 2.51 9.36 1.09
N CYS A 54 2.25 8.98 2.34
CA CYS A 54 1.49 7.75 2.63
C CYS A 54 0.05 7.95 2.16
N VAL A 55 -0.36 7.21 1.14
CA VAL A 55 -1.69 7.30 0.54
C VAL A 55 -2.67 6.50 1.38
N MET A 56 -2.32 5.26 1.72
CA MET A 56 -3.11 4.38 2.58
C MET A 56 -2.34 3.18 3.12
N THR A 57 -2.97 2.50 4.06
CA THR A 57 -2.64 1.14 4.49
C THR A 57 -3.87 0.26 4.25
N PHE A 58 -3.70 -0.82 3.51
CA PHE A 58 -4.75 -1.76 3.15
C PHE A 58 -4.56 -3.07 3.93
N PRO A 59 -5.28 -3.30 5.04
CA PRO A 59 -5.19 -4.54 5.80
C PRO A 59 -5.92 -5.68 5.10
N ARG A 60 -5.38 -6.90 5.22
CA ARG A 60 -6.06 -8.12 4.77
C ARG A 60 -7.31 -8.34 5.61
N GLY A 61 -8.46 -8.40 4.95
CA GLY A 61 -9.77 -8.64 5.59
C GLY A 61 -10.38 -7.41 6.28
N GLY A 62 -9.85 -6.21 6.06
CA GLY A 62 -10.39 -4.98 6.65
C GLY A 62 -10.53 -3.84 5.64
N PRO A 63 -11.22 -2.75 6.02
CA PRO A 63 -11.33 -1.58 5.16
C PRO A 63 -9.98 -0.85 5.05
N PRO A 64 -9.71 -0.16 3.92
CA PRO A 64 -8.54 0.68 3.75
C PRO A 64 -8.49 1.77 4.82
N GLN A 65 -7.32 1.94 5.44
CA GLN A 65 -7.08 2.97 6.45
C GLN A 65 -6.16 4.05 5.87
N ARG A 66 -6.61 5.30 5.87
CA ARG A 66 -5.69 6.42 5.65
C ARG A 66 -4.87 6.62 6.90
N ARG A 67 -3.55 6.50 6.81
CA ARG A 67 -2.69 6.91 7.93
C ARG A 67 -2.89 8.41 8.14
N PRO A 68 -3.14 8.87 9.39
CA PRO A 68 -3.13 10.30 9.67
C PRO A 68 -1.74 10.82 9.34
N ARG A 69 -1.67 11.98 8.66
CA ARG A 69 -0.43 12.75 8.58
C ARG A 69 -0.01 12.99 10.03
N ARG A 70 1.10 12.39 10.49
CA ARG A 70 1.70 12.81 11.74
C ARG A 70 2.13 14.25 11.53
N SER A 71 1.34 15.20 12.03
CA SER A 71 1.75 16.58 12.20
C SER A 71 2.92 16.56 13.19
N HIS A 72 4.06 17.09 12.72
CA HIS A 72 5.31 17.14 13.46
C HIS A 72 5.32 18.32 14.44
#